data_AF-A0A939P9S6-F1
#
_entry.id   AF-A0A939P9S6-F1
#
_cell.length_a   1.000
_cell.length_b   1.000
_cell.length_c   1.000
_cell.angle_alpha   90.00
_cell.angle_beta   90.00
_cell.angle_gamma   90.00
#
_symmetry.space_group_name_H-M   'P 1'
#
loop_
_entity.id
_entity.type
_entity.pdbx_description
1 polymer ?
#
loop_
_entity_poly.entity_id
_entity_poly.type
_entity_poly.pdbx_seq_one_letter_code
_entity_poly.pdbx_strand_id
1 'polypeptide(L)'
;MNAWIFHDGVGYGVGSFFPKGDELWVQDNTPEGGWGVAASVQRYIKDKDEWAAITSCKANDQLSGATKCKPVNIAEGALVRVHAWMVKGSETKWHSYSTTTHA
;
A
#
# COMPACT_ATOMS: atom_id res chain seq x y z
N MET A 1 2.65 -15.21 -4.30
CA MET A 1 2.58 -14.23 -3.19
C MET A 1 3.81 -13.35 -3.30
N ASN A 2 3.64 -12.06 -3.60
CA ASN A 2 4.76 -11.12 -3.60
C ASN A 2 4.66 -10.31 -2.30
N ALA A 3 5.26 -10.84 -1.22
CA ALA A 3 5.36 -10.10 0.04
C ALA A 3 6.53 -9.13 -0.07
N TRP A 4 6.25 -7.84 0.04
CA TRP A 4 7.27 -6.79 0.03
C TRP A 4 7.35 -6.17 1.42
N ILE A 5 8.55 -6.10 1.98
CA ILE A 5 8.82 -5.48 3.28
C ILE A 5 9.22 -4.02 3.03
N PHE A 6 8.56 -3.09 3.72
CA PHE A 6 8.82 -1.66 3.61
C PHE A 6 9.90 -1.23 4.60
N HIS A 7 10.83 -0.36 4.18
CA HIS A 7 11.79 0.32 5.06
C HIS A 7 11.99 1.75 4.52
N ASP A 8 11.52 2.80 5.22
CA ASP A 8 11.72 4.21 4.79
C ASP A 8 12.78 5.00 5.58
N GLY A 9 13.40 4.41 6.60
CA GLY A 9 14.51 5.03 7.33
C GLY A 9 14.14 6.26 8.18
N VAL A 10 12.88 6.69 8.22
CA VAL A 10 12.36 7.77 9.09
C VAL A 10 11.35 7.22 10.11
N GLY A 11 10.77 6.04 9.82
CA GLY A 11 10.11 5.14 10.76
C GLY A 11 10.13 3.71 10.22
N TYR A 12 10.03 2.71 11.10
CA TYR A 12 9.96 1.31 10.67
C TYR A 12 8.49 0.87 10.64
N GLY A 13 7.92 0.79 9.43
CA GLY A 13 6.66 0.12 9.16
C GLY A 13 6.93 -1.22 8.50
N VAL A 14 6.52 -2.33 9.12
CA VAL A 14 6.55 -3.63 8.44
C VAL A 14 5.19 -3.80 7.82
N GLY A 15 5.13 -3.87 6.49
CA GLY A 15 3.88 -4.12 5.79
C GLY A 15 4.04 -5.24 4.77
N SER A 16 2.93 -5.67 4.19
CA SER A 16 2.90 -6.58 3.05
C SER A 16 1.71 -6.23 2.20
N PHE A 17 1.79 -6.44 0.89
CA PHE A 17 0.60 -6.40 0.07
C PHE A 17 0.52 -7.64 -0.80
N PHE A 18 -0.70 -8.04 -1.14
CA PHE A 18 -0.89 -9.18 -2.01
C PHE A 18 -2.17 -9.00 -2.83
N PRO A 19 -2.14 -9.40 -4.11
CA PRO A 19 -3.35 -9.49 -4.90
C PRO A 19 -4.22 -10.63 -4.38
N LYS A 20 -5.53 -10.42 -4.33
CA LYS A 20 -6.54 -11.44 -4.02
C LYS A 20 -7.75 -11.21 -4.94
N GLY A 21 -7.75 -11.89 -6.09
CA GLY A 21 -8.72 -11.60 -7.15
C GLY A 21 -8.46 -10.23 -7.79
N ASP A 22 -9.48 -9.39 -7.86
CA ASP A 22 -9.44 -8.00 -8.35
C ASP A 22 -9.06 -6.96 -7.28
N GLU A 23 -8.63 -7.45 -6.10
CA GLU A 23 -8.38 -6.66 -4.91
C GLU A 23 -6.88 -6.66 -4.57
N LEU A 24 -6.37 -5.52 -4.11
CA LEU A 24 -5.07 -5.44 -3.46
C LEU A 24 -5.28 -5.32 -1.95
N TRP A 25 -4.75 -6.27 -1.21
CA TRP A 25 -4.71 -6.23 0.24
C TRP A 25 -3.40 -5.61 0.68
N VAL A 26 -3.45 -4.69 1.63
CA VAL A 26 -2.28 -4.08 2.27
C VAL A 26 -2.39 -4.35 3.74
N GLN A 27 -1.37 -4.99 4.31
CA GLN A 27 -1.29 -5.40 5.69
C GLN A 27 -0.18 -4.62 6.39
N ASP A 28 -0.47 -4.10 7.56
CA ASP A 28 0.46 -3.68 8.59
C ASP A 28 0.77 -4.87 9.50
N ASN A 29 2.06 -5.18 9.61
CA ASN A 29 2.63 -6.25 10.42
C ASN A 29 3.35 -5.71 11.66
N THR A 30 3.14 -4.44 12.01
CA THR A 30 3.71 -3.89 13.23
C THR A 30 3.07 -4.51 14.49
N PRO A 31 3.86 -4.77 15.55
CA PRO A 31 3.37 -5.44 16.76
C PRO A 31 2.50 -4.53 17.65
N GLU A 32 2.43 -3.23 17.37
CA GLU A 32 1.89 -2.25 18.33
C GLU A 32 0.37 -2.21 18.45
N GLY A 33 -0.38 -2.84 17.54
CA GLY A 33 -1.85 -2.92 17.61
C GLY A 33 -2.57 -1.55 17.62
N GLY A 34 -3.86 -1.53 17.31
CA GLY A 34 -4.63 -0.28 17.41
C GLY A 34 -4.38 0.77 16.32
N TRP A 35 -3.58 0.44 15.30
CA TRP A 35 -3.37 1.24 14.09
C TRP A 35 -3.95 0.51 12.88
N GLY A 36 -4.44 1.28 11.92
CA GLY A 36 -4.84 0.78 10.61
C GLY A 36 -3.83 1.17 9.54
N VAL A 37 -3.97 0.58 8.36
CA VAL A 37 -3.16 0.92 7.20
C VAL A 37 -4.02 1.56 6.13
N ALA A 38 -3.58 2.69 5.59
CA ALA A 38 -4.10 3.27 4.37
C ALA A 38 -3.08 3.03 3.25
N ALA A 39 -3.53 2.94 2.01
CA ALA A 39 -2.61 2.79 0.89
C ALA A 39 -3.14 3.41 -0.40
N SER A 40 -2.23 3.73 -1.31
CA SER A 40 -2.53 4.11 -2.68
C SER A 40 -1.65 3.31 -3.62
N VAL A 41 -2.25 2.82 -4.70
CA VAL A 41 -1.53 2.11 -5.77
C VAL A 41 -1.29 3.10 -6.88
N GLN A 42 -0.05 3.18 -7.34
CA GLN A 42 0.33 4.07 -8.42
C GLN A 42 0.90 3.24 -9.57
N ARG A 43 0.56 3.63 -10.80
CA ARG A 43 1.23 3.17 -12.01
C ARG A 43 2.20 4.24 -12.51
N TYR A 44 3.28 3.80 -13.10
CA TYR A 44 4.19 4.69 -13.82
C TYR A 44 3.67 4.92 -15.24
N ILE A 45 3.59 6.19 -15.64
CA ILE A 45 3.21 6.62 -16.99
C ILE A 45 4.49 7.02 -17.72
N LYS A 46 5.01 6.09 -18.53
CA LYS A 46 6.30 6.22 -19.21
C LYS A 46 6.40 7.50 -20.06
N ASP A 47 5.37 7.83 -20.83
CA ASP A 47 5.38 8.96 -21.75
C ASP A 47 5.45 10.33 -21.05
N LYS A 48 5.18 10.36 -19.75
CA LYS A 48 5.17 11.57 -18.93
C LYS A 48 6.21 11.54 -17.81
N ASP A 49 6.94 10.44 -17.66
CA ASP A 49 7.85 10.19 -16.55
C ASP A 49 7.22 10.47 -15.16
N GLU A 50 5.95 10.09 -14.99
CA GLU A 50 5.18 10.41 -13.77
C GLU A 50 4.52 9.17 -13.15
N TRP A 51 4.24 9.25 -11.84
CA TRP A 51 3.45 8.27 -11.12
C TRP A 51 2.01 8.76 -10.95
N ALA A 52 1.04 7.98 -11.43
CA ALA A 52 -0.37 8.31 -11.31
C ALA A 52 -1.10 7.32 -10.40
N ALA A 53 -1.92 7.85 -9.49
CA ALA A 53 -2.76 7.03 -8.63
C ALA A 53 -3.80 6.25 -9.45
N ILE A 54 -3.85 4.95 -9.22
CA ILE A 54 -4.85 4.02 -9.79
C ILE A 54 -6.02 3.91 -8.82
N THR A 55 -5.72 3.69 -7.54
CA THR A 55 -6.71 3.53 -6.48
C THR A 55 -6.10 3.90 -5.14
N SER A 56 -6.97 4.12 -4.16
CA SER A 56 -6.59 4.33 -2.77
C SER A 56 -7.57 3.63 -1.85
N CYS A 57 -7.05 3.08 -0.76
CA CYS A 57 -7.82 2.55 0.35
C CYS A 57 -7.45 3.29 1.62
N LYS A 58 -8.47 3.53 2.45
CA LYS A 58 -8.30 4.09 3.79
C LYS A 58 -8.25 2.95 4.79
N ALA A 59 -7.62 3.18 5.93
CA ALA A 59 -7.75 2.26 7.05
C ALA A 59 -9.24 2.12 7.40
N ASN A 60 -9.70 0.89 7.61
CA ASN A 60 -10.96 0.70 8.33
C ASN A 60 -10.67 0.92 9.82
N ASP A 61 -11.57 1.59 10.53
CA ASP A 61 -11.45 1.79 11.97
C ASP A 61 -11.58 0.46 12.75
N GLN A 62 -11.85 -0.64 12.05
CA GLN A 62 -11.91 -1.99 12.59
C GLN A 62 -10.51 -2.64 12.57
N LEU A 63 -9.73 -2.27 13.58
CA LEU A 63 -8.71 -3.08 14.27
C LEU A 63 -8.40 -4.46 13.66
N SER A 64 -7.61 -4.53 12.59
CA SER A 64 -6.88 -5.76 12.26
C SER A 64 -5.78 -5.56 11.22
N GLY A 65 -4.97 -4.50 11.32
CA GLY A 65 -3.69 -4.41 10.60
C GLY A 65 -3.75 -4.66 9.10
N ALA A 66 -4.89 -4.52 8.42
CA ALA A 66 -5.01 -4.78 7.00
C ALA A 66 -6.14 -3.96 6.41
N THR A 67 -5.87 -3.30 5.29
CA THR A 67 -6.88 -2.66 4.47
C THR A 67 -6.92 -3.27 3.09
N LYS A 68 -8.01 -2.95 2.40
CA LYS A 68 -8.34 -3.48 1.09
C LYS A 68 -8.53 -2.34 0.10
N CYS A 69 -7.70 -2.33 -0.92
CA CYS A 69 -7.79 -1.48 -2.09
C CYS A 69 -8.64 -2.17 -3.16
N LYS A 70 -9.76 -1.55 -3.50
CA LYS A 70 -10.75 -2.03 -4.47
C LYS A 70 -11.01 -1.01 -5.57
N PRO A 71 -11.34 -1.47 -6.78
CA PRO A 71 -10.64 -2.51 -7.55
C PRO A 71 -9.35 -1.95 -8.17
N VAL A 72 -8.35 -2.80 -8.41
CA VAL A 72 -7.12 -2.38 -9.09
C VAL A 72 -7.09 -3.00 -10.48
N ASN A 73 -7.67 -2.31 -11.46
CA ASN A 73 -7.55 -2.72 -12.86
C ASN A 73 -6.18 -2.28 -13.39
N ILE A 74 -5.15 -3.08 -13.07
CA ILE A 74 -3.79 -2.86 -13.54
C ILE A 74 -3.57 -3.74 -14.76
N ALA A 75 -3.16 -3.15 -15.87
CA ALA A 75 -2.75 -3.90 -17.04
C ALA A 75 -1.51 -4.77 -16.71
N GLU A 76 -1.50 -6.01 -17.18
CA GLU A 76 -0.35 -6.91 -17.06
C GLU A 76 0.91 -6.25 -17.62
N GLY A 77 2.02 -6.35 -16.88
CA GLY A 77 3.29 -5.73 -17.25
C GLY A 77 3.38 -4.23 -16.99
N ALA A 78 2.37 -3.59 -16.39
CA ALA A 78 2.49 -2.21 -15.94
C ALA A 78 3.44 -2.09 -14.75
N LEU A 79 4.29 -1.07 -14.76
CA LEU A 79 5.16 -0.76 -13.64
C LEU A 79 4.36 -0.07 -12.53
N VAL A 80 4.36 -0.64 -11.33
CA VAL A 80 3.56 -0.20 -10.18
C VAL A 80 4.36 -0.05 -8.90
N ARG A 81 3.84 0.78 -8.00
CA ARG A 81 4.29 0.90 -6.61
C ARG A 81 3.10 1.16 -5.69
N VAL A 82 3.25 0.80 -4.43
CA VAL A 82 2.26 1.04 -3.37
C VAL A 82 2.83 2.08 -2.42
N HIS A 83 2.11 3.17 -2.18
CA HIS A 83 2.39 4.10 -1.08
C HIS A 83 1.47 3.74 0.07
N ALA A 84 2.01 3.34 1.23
CA ALA A 84 1.25 2.96 2.40
C ALA A 84 1.50 3.93 3.57
N TRP A 85 0.51 4.08 4.44
CA TRP A 85 0.55 4.88 5.66
C TRP A 85 -0.02 4.10 6.83
N MET A 86 0.61 4.17 8.00
CA MET A 86 0.00 3.71 9.26
C MET A 86 -0.75 4.88 9.89
N VAL A 87 -2.05 4.68 10.09
CA VAL A 87 -2.97 5.73 10.50
C VAL A 87 -3.83 5.31 11.69
N LYS A 88 -4.14 6.27 12.55
CA LYS A 88 -5.07 6.11 13.68
C LYS A 88 -5.88 7.39 13.82
N GLY A 89 -7.16 7.33 13.46
CA GLY A 89 -7.96 8.55 13.31
C GLY A 89 -7.34 9.47 12.25
N SER A 90 -6.97 10.69 12.65
CA SER A 90 -6.28 11.66 11.78
C SER A 90 -4.75 11.64 11.89
N GLU A 91 -4.18 10.79 12.76
CA GLU A 91 -2.74 10.73 13.00
C GLU A 91 -2.08 9.79 11.99
N THR A 92 -0.94 10.21 11.42
CA THR A 92 -0.07 9.38 10.59
C THR A 92 1.24 9.15 11.32
N LYS A 93 1.59 7.89 11.56
CA LYS A 93 2.84 7.55 12.25
C LYS A 93 4.02 7.39 11.29
N TRP A 94 3.81 6.72 10.17
CA TRP A 94 4.82 6.54 9.12
C TRP A 94 4.16 6.41 7.76
N HIS A 95 4.96 6.58 6.70
CA HIS A 95 4.53 6.32 5.34
C HIS A 95 5.68 5.87 4.44
N SER A 96 5.46 4.84 3.63
CA SER A 96 6.51 4.28 2.79
C SER A 96 6.00 3.90 1.41
N TYR A 97 6.91 3.95 0.44
CA TYR A 97 6.68 3.38 -0.89
C TYR A 97 7.24 1.96 -0.94
N SER A 98 6.51 1.07 -1.60
CA SER A 98 7.04 -0.25 -1.93
C SER A 98 8.20 -0.09 -2.91
N THR A 99 9.03 -1.12 -3.00
CA THR A 99 9.83 -1.30 -4.19
C THR A 99 8.93 -1.32 -5.42
N THR A 100 9.44 -0.76 -6.50
CA THR A 100 8.77 -0.78 -7.80
C THR A 100 8.74 -2.22 -8.34
N THR A 101 7.58 -2.68 -8.80
CA THR A 101 7.40 -4.01 -9.40
C THR A 101 6.52 -3.93 -10.65
N HIS A 102 6.59 -4.93 -11.52
CA HIS A 102 5.59 -5.11 -12.58
C HIS A 102 4.37 -5.83 -12.01
N ALA A 103 3.17 -5.45 -12.47
CA ALA A 103 1.90 -6.10 -12.17
C ALA A 103 1.68 -7.34 -13.02
#